data_AF-A0A523NMX6-F1
#
_entry.id   AF-A0A523NMX6-F1
#
_cell.length_a   1.000
_cell.length_b   1.000
_cell.length_c   1.000
_cell.angle_alpha   90.00
_cell.angle_beta   90.00
_cell.angle_gamma   90.00
#
_symmetry.space_group_name_H-M   'P 1'
#
loop_
_entity.id
_entity.type
_entity.pdbx_description
1 polymer ?
#
loop_
_entity_poly.entity_id
_entity_poly.type
_entity_poly.pdbx_seq_one_letter_code
_entity_poly.pdbx_strand_id
1 'polypeptide(L)'
;MLSIFVEASCNRYERDECVYCHVYEPLTSLPKSDWHITPQQAQIMADKIIKVEVLNQLAQQEINLTGGEATFNPFIVDIFKIFQTVSPNVCLHTNLDINSEISPRWQRLLAIMELKGRIDITLYPVAWEKQQKPLLRKILKIQNKLLINIVFDSLVDLKNQIQLLVEFFEEGDTLEILTLLKDYHGRVADLVEHQPGCEEAVYTNKMEDIGTFSQSGDFVFGINLLPSFKMDDRGRRALTSNPFPKSNYLLECVAARGSIDTMTVQQNGALTPCCDVGNLKCLPTFGNLLQDAPESLMAQFEVSRRKIASGIAKNRHNLENQRAGEWVEEGIPPYCT
;
A
#
# COMPACT_ATOMS: atom_id res chain seq x y z
N MET A 1 6.46 0.98 -8.79
CA MET A 1 6.91 0.47 -7.48
C MET A 1 6.74 -1.05 -7.42
N LEU A 2 7.64 -1.76 -6.74
CA LEU A 2 7.42 -3.15 -6.33
C LEU A 2 7.04 -3.20 -4.86
N SER A 3 5.91 -3.83 -4.55
CA SER A 3 5.51 -4.12 -3.17
C SER A 3 5.81 -5.59 -2.87
N ILE A 4 6.75 -5.88 -1.98
CA ILE A 4 7.21 -7.24 -1.69
C ILE A 4 6.71 -7.64 -0.30
N PHE A 5 5.89 -8.67 -0.26
CA PHE A 5 5.37 -9.21 0.98
C PHE A 5 6.42 -10.10 1.61
N VAL A 6 7.06 -9.60 2.65
CA VAL A 6 8.17 -10.27 3.35
C VAL A 6 7.70 -11.07 4.57
N GLU A 7 6.49 -10.79 5.06
CA GLU A 7 5.94 -11.35 6.28
C GLU A 7 4.43 -11.56 6.11
N ALA A 8 3.90 -12.68 6.57
CA ALA A 8 2.46 -12.95 6.55
C ALA A 8 1.79 -12.70 7.92
N SER A 9 2.53 -12.84 9.01
CA SER A 9 2.01 -12.63 10.37
C SER A 9 1.86 -11.15 10.72
N CYS A 10 0.90 -10.84 11.58
CA CYS A 10 0.73 -9.50 12.14
C CYS A 10 0.03 -9.60 13.51
N ASN A 11 0.56 -8.89 14.49
CA ASN A 11 0.00 -8.82 15.84
C ASN A 11 -1.43 -8.28 15.87
N ARG A 12 -1.81 -7.47 14.89
CA ARG A 12 -3.17 -6.94 14.81
C ARG A 12 -4.19 -7.94 14.27
N TYR A 13 -3.75 -8.95 13.52
CA TYR A 13 -4.61 -10.06 13.10
C TYR A 13 -5.02 -10.89 14.31
N GLU A 14 -4.05 -11.20 15.17
CA GLU A 14 -4.24 -12.04 16.35
C GLU A 14 -5.14 -11.39 17.40
N ARG A 15 -5.19 -10.06 17.44
CA ARG A 15 -6.02 -9.29 18.37
C ARG A 15 -7.41 -8.95 17.80
N ASP A 16 -7.69 -9.33 16.55
CA ASP A 16 -8.90 -8.92 15.81
C ASP A 16 -9.08 -7.38 15.72
N GLU A 17 -7.97 -6.64 15.83
CA GLU A 17 -7.94 -5.17 15.80
C GLU A 17 -7.73 -4.64 14.36
N CYS A 18 -7.80 -5.55 13.38
CA CYS A 18 -7.71 -5.26 11.95
C CYS A 18 -8.79 -6.05 11.19
N VAL A 19 -10.04 -5.88 11.62
CA VAL A 19 -11.24 -6.52 11.05
C VAL A 19 -11.37 -6.33 9.53
N TYR A 20 -10.71 -5.30 8.98
CA TYR A 20 -10.71 -4.96 7.55
C TYR A 20 -9.32 -5.12 6.90
N CYS A 21 -8.44 -5.94 7.47
CA CYS A 21 -7.17 -6.21 6.84
C CYS A 21 -7.38 -6.93 5.50
N HIS A 22 -7.15 -6.20 4.41
CA HIS A 22 -7.22 -6.70 3.04
C HIS A 22 -6.09 -7.68 2.69
N VAL A 23 -5.09 -7.84 3.57
CA VAL A 23 -3.96 -8.77 3.41
C VAL A 23 -4.16 -10.08 4.18
N TYR A 24 -4.99 -10.11 5.23
CA TYR A 24 -5.04 -11.27 6.14
C TYR A 24 -5.58 -12.55 5.51
N GLU A 25 -6.81 -12.56 4.97
CA GLU A 25 -7.42 -13.75 4.36
C GLU A 25 -6.56 -14.43 3.24
N PRO A 26 -5.91 -13.67 2.35
CA PRO A 26 -4.96 -14.23 1.37
C PRO A 26 -3.77 -14.93 2.02
N LEU A 27 -3.24 -14.33 3.07
CA LEU A 27 -2.03 -14.80 3.74
C LEU A 27 -2.28 -16.01 4.61
N THR A 28 -3.48 -16.13 5.22
CA THR A 28 -3.85 -17.28 6.05
C THR A 28 -3.99 -18.57 5.25
N SER A 29 -4.20 -18.47 3.93
CA SER A 29 -4.25 -19.62 3.02
C SER A 29 -2.88 -20.24 2.75
N LEU A 30 -1.78 -19.50 3.01
CA LEU A 30 -0.42 -19.99 2.82
C LEU A 30 -0.01 -20.92 3.98
N PRO A 31 0.75 -22.00 3.70
CA PRO A 31 1.39 -22.78 4.75
C PRO A 31 2.24 -21.88 5.65
N LYS A 32 2.23 -22.13 6.97
CA LYS A 32 3.04 -21.37 7.93
C LYS A 32 4.54 -21.39 7.62
N SER A 33 5.03 -22.42 6.93
CA SER A 33 6.42 -22.50 6.44
C SER A 33 6.77 -21.38 5.46
N ASP A 34 5.76 -20.81 4.78
CA ASP A 34 5.92 -19.85 3.68
C ASP A 34 5.55 -18.42 4.13
N TRP A 35 5.32 -18.22 5.43
CA TRP A 35 4.90 -16.93 5.98
C TRP A 35 6.02 -15.89 5.99
N HIS A 36 7.28 -16.33 6.03
CA HIS A 36 8.43 -15.43 6.13
C HIS A 36 9.34 -15.65 4.93
N ILE A 37 9.60 -14.61 4.14
CA ILE A 37 10.66 -14.66 3.12
C ILE A 37 12.01 -14.88 3.84
N THR A 38 12.83 -15.76 3.29
CA THR A 38 14.22 -15.99 3.73
C THR A 38 15.20 -15.16 2.88
N PRO A 39 16.43 -14.90 3.36
CA PRO A 39 17.46 -14.25 2.55
C PRO A 39 17.74 -14.97 1.21
N GLN A 40 17.69 -16.31 1.20
CA GLN A 40 17.88 -17.09 -0.03
C GLN A 40 16.76 -16.82 -1.05
N GLN A 41 15.50 -16.79 -0.61
CA GLN A 41 14.37 -16.44 -1.46
C GLN A 41 14.46 -14.99 -1.95
N ALA A 42 14.80 -14.05 -1.07
CA ALA A 42 15.02 -12.65 -1.43
C ALA A 42 16.11 -12.51 -2.51
N GLN A 43 17.21 -13.27 -2.42
CA GLN A 43 18.27 -13.26 -3.42
C GLN A 43 17.77 -13.76 -4.78
N ILE A 44 17.02 -14.87 -4.80
CA ILE A 44 16.43 -15.40 -6.04
C ILE A 44 15.50 -14.36 -6.68
N MET A 45 14.66 -13.70 -5.86
CA MET A 45 13.76 -12.65 -6.35
C MET A 45 14.55 -11.46 -6.90
N ALA A 46 15.56 -10.97 -6.18
CA ALA A 46 16.42 -9.86 -6.59
C ALA A 46 17.13 -10.14 -7.92
N ASP A 47 17.75 -11.31 -8.06
CA ASP A 47 18.45 -11.74 -9.28
C ASP A 47 17.52 -11.78 -10.50
N LYS A 48 16.24 -12.12 -10.30
CA LYS A 48 15.24 -12.15 -11.37
C LYS A 48 14.65 -10.78 -11.66
N ILE A 49 14.38 -9.96 -10.64
CA ILE A 49 13.91 -8.58 -10.80
C ILE A 49 14.90 -7.78 -11.67
N ILE A 50 16.20 -7.97 -11.48
CA ILE A 50 17.23 -7.32 -12.32
C ILE A 50 17.12 -7.72 -13.80
N LYS A 51 16.73 -8.97 -14.09
CA LYS A 51 16.69 -9.52 -15.46
C LYS A 51 15.37 -9.27 -16.19
N VAL A 52 14.28 -9.02 -15.47
CA VAL A 52 12.95 -8.78 -16.04
C VAL A 52 12.74 -7.26 -16.12
N GLU A 53 12.84 -6.69 -17.32
CA GLU A 53 12.88 -5.24 -17.55
C GLU A 53 11.75 -4.47 -16.82
N VAL A 54 10.50 -4.93 -16.96
CA VAL A 54 9.34 -4.28 -16.32
C VAL A 54 9.48 -4.26 -14.80
N LEU A 55 9.94 -5.36 -14.20
CA LEU A 55 10.15 -5.44 -12.75
C LEU A 55 11.33 -4.56 -12.31
N ASN A 56 12.40 -4.53 -13.08
CA ASN A 56 13.54 -3.66 -12.79
C ASN A 56 13.13 -2.18 -12.80
N GLN A 57 12.38 -1.74 -13.80
CA GLN A 57 11.86 -0.36 -13.88
C GLN A 57 11.00 -0.01 -12.66
N LEU A 58 10.11 -0.91 -12.25
CA LEU A 58 9.28 -0.71 -11.06
C LEU A 58 10.11 -0.65 -9.76
N ALA A 59 11.16 -1.46 -9.68
CA ALA A 59 12.09 -1.46 -8.56
C ALA A 59 12.91 -0.17 -8.46
N GLN A 60 13.31 0.42 -9.59
CA GLN A 60 14.05 1.69 -9.61
C GLN A 60 13.21 2.85 -9.06
N GLN A 61 11.88 2.80 -9.24
CA GLN A 61 10.99 3.77 -8.60
C GLN A 61 11.05 3.61 -7.07
N GLU A 62 10.68 2.43 -6.57
CA GLU A 62 10.74 2.07 -5.15
C GLU A 62 10.48 0.57 -4.97
N ILE A 63 11.14 -0.04 -3.98
CA ILE A 63 10.79 -1.35 -3.44
C ILE A 63 10.24 -1.14 -2.02
N ASN A 64 8.97 -1.48 -1.81
CA ASN A 64 8.34 -1.44 -0.49
C ASN A 64 8.28 -2.84 0.12
N LEU A 65 8.92 -3.03 1.28
CA LEU A 65 8.85 -4.26 2.05
C LEU A 65 7.66 -4.20 3.02
N THR A 66 6.66 -5.05 2.80
CA THR A 66 5.37 -5.03 3.52
C THR A 66 4.79 -6.44 3.67
N GLY A 67 3.46 -6.59 3.79
CA GLY A 67 2.72 -7.84 3.92
C GLY A 67 1.79 -7.78 5.13
N GLY A 68 2.01 -8.65 6.11
CA GLY A 68 1.46 -8.53 7.45
C GLY A 68 2.14 -7.40 8.21
N GLU A 69 3.07 -7.73 9.09
CA GLU A 69 3.88 -6.76 9.80
C GLU A 69 5.37 -7.07 9.60
N ALA A 70 5.98 -6.43 8.60
CA ALA A 70 7.31 -6.74 8.08
C ALA A 70 8.39 -6.87 9.15
N THR A 71 8.28 -6.15 10.27
CA THR A 71 9.25 -6.22 11.37
C THR A 71 9.23 -7.55 12.15
N PHE A 72 8.20 -8.39 12.00
CA PHE A 72 8.21 -9.75 12.55
C PHE A 72 9.21 -10.66 11.85
N ASN A 73 9.49 -10.44 10.55
CA ASN A 73 10.43 -11.28 9.83
C ASN A 73 11.82 -11.15 10.48
N PRO A 74 12.39 -12.25 11.00
CA PRO A 74 13.66 -12.20 11.72
C PRO A 74 14.85 -11.83 10.85
N PHE A 75 14.72 -11.96 9.53
CA PHE A 75 15.75 -11.71 8.54
C PHE A 75 15.55 -10.38 7.79
N ILE A 76 14.61 -9.53 8.22
CA ILE A 76 14.20 -8.35 7.45
C ILE A 76 15.35 -7.40 7.11
N VAL A 77 16.36 -7.29 7.99
CA VAL A 77 17.55 -6.44 7.74
C VAL A 77 18.40 -7.02 6.60
N ASP A 78 18.56 -8.34 6.53
CA ASP A 78 19.34 -8.98 5.47
C ASP A 78 18.56 -8.99 4.15
N ILE A 79 17.24 -9.21 4.20
CA ILE A 79 16.34 -9.06 3.05
C ILE A 79 16.40 -7.64 2.49
N PHE A 80 16.40 -6.64 3.36
CA PHE A 80 16.53 -5.24 2.99
C PHE A 80 17.85 -4.97 2.26
N LYS A 81 18.99 -5.44 2.79
CA LYS A 81 20.30 -5.33 2.11
C LYS A 81 20.31 -5.99 0.73
N ILE A 82 19.66 -7.15 0.60
CA ILE A 82 19.56 -7.85 -0.68
C ILE A 82 18.79 -7.01 -1.70
N PHE A 83 17.61 -6.48 -1.34
CA PHE A 83 16.85 -5.63 -2.27
C PHE A 83 17.53 -4.29 -2.54
N GLN A 84 18.36 -3.78 -1.62
CA GLN A 84 19.21 -2.62 -1.88
C GLN A 84 20.23 -2.84 -3.01
N THR A 85 20.58 -4.09 -3.33
CA THR A 85 21.42 -4.39 -4.51
C THR A 85 20.68 -4.18 -5.84
N VAL A 86 19.35 -4.13 -5.81
CA VAL A 86 18.49 -3.91 -6.97
C VAL A 86 18.17 -2.42 -7.15
N SER A 87 17.87 -1.72 -6.05
CA SER A 87 17.48 -0.31 -6.05
C SER A 87 17.91 0.36 -4.74
N PRO A 88 18.40 1.61 -4.77
CA PRO A 88 18.66 2.36 -3.54
C PRO A 88 17.38 2.79 -2.80
N ASN A 89 16.23 2.80 -3.49
CA ASN A 89 14.95 3.24 -2.97
C ASN A 89 14.18 2.07 -2.35
N VAL A 90 14.71 1.50 -1.28
CA VAL A 90 14.00 0.47 -0.49
C VAL A 90 13.40 1.10 0.76
N CYS A 91 12.10 0.93 0.94
CA CYS A 91 11.38 1.33 2.15
C CYS A 91 10.80 0.10 2.85
N LEU A 92 10.49 0.26 4.13
CA LEU A 92 9.77 -0.72 4.91
C LEU A 92 8.51 -0.07 5.48
N HIS A 93 7.39 -0.77 5.35
CA HIS A 93 6.11 -0.34 5.89
C HIS A 93 5.76 -1.14 7.14
N THR A 94 5.33 -0.44 8.21
CA THR A 94 5.01 -1.06 9.51
C THR A 94 3.78 -0.44 10.17
N ASN A 95 3.09 -1.20 11.00
CA ASN A 95 2.05 -0.72 11.89
C ASN A 95 2.60 0.05 13.12
N LEU A 96 3.91 -0.01 13.38
CA LEU A 96 4.59 0.62 14.52
C LEU A 96 3.95 0.30 15.90
N ASP A 97 3.14 -0.75 16.01
CA ASP A 97 2.62 -1.27 17.27
C ASP A 97 3.69 -2.17 17.91
N ILE A 98 4.70 -1.50 18.48
CA ILE A 98 5.87 -2.10 19.12
C ILE A 98 5.93 -1.67 20.58
N ASN A 99 5.91 -2.63 21.49
CA ASN A 99 5.78 -2.37 22.92
C ASN A 99 7.05 -1.87 23.62
N SER A 100 8.22 -1.94 22.98
CA SER A 100 9.48 -1.58 23.63
C SER A 100 10.62 -1.31 22.64
N GLU A 101 11.48 -0.36 22.99
CA GLU A 101 12.71 -0.03 22.27
C GLU A 101 13.80 -1.12 22.40
N ILE A 102 13.75 -1.96 23.43
CA ILE A 102 14.68 -3.10 23.52
C ILE A 102 14.19 -4.31 22.70
N SER A 103 13.00 -4.22 22.09
CA SER A 103 12.45 -5.33 21.33
C SER A 103 13.24 -5.57 20.04
N PRO A 104 13.40 -6.82 19.58
CA PRO A 104 14.03 -7.12 18.30
C PRO A 104 13.36 -6.40 17.12
N ARG A 105 12.04 -6.19 17.17
CA ARG A 105 11.30 -5.46 16.12
C ARG A 105 11.78 -4.01 15.99
N TRP A 106 11.95 -3.29 17.11
CA TRP A 106 12.49 -1.93 17.09
C TRP A 106 13.96 -1.89 16.64
N GLN A 107 14.79 -2.82 17.14
CA GLN A 107 16.21 -2.87 16.76
C GLN A 107 16.39 -3.11 15.25
N ARG A 108 15.51 -3.91 14.61
CA ARG A 108 15.49 -4.08 13.15
C ARG A 108 15.15 -2.78 12.41
N LEU A 109 14.19 -1.99 12.90
CA LEU A 109 13.87 -0.68 12.32
C LEU A 109 15.05 0.29 12.41
N LEU A 110 15.73 0.36 13.55
CA LEU A 110 16.95 1.16 13.71
C LEU A 110 18.03 0.76 12.70
N ALA A 111 18.31 -0.55 12.59
CA ALA A 111 19.29 -1.06 11.64
C ALA A 111 18.94 -0.71 10.18
N ILE A 112 17.65 -0.73 9.80
CA ILE A 112 17.22 -0.34 8.45
C ILE A 112 17.41 1.16 8.21
N MET A 113 17.07 2.01 9.18
CA MET A 113 17.30 3.46 9.06
C MET A 113 18.79 3.81 9.00
N GLU A 114 19.66 3.09 9.72
CA GLU A 114 21.12 3.22 9.62
C GLU A 114 21.63 2.89 8.21
N LEU A 115 21.00 1.90 7.56
CA LEU A 115 21.23 1.55 6.16
C LEU A 115 20.54 2.50 5.15
N LYS A 116 20.04 3.66 5.62
CA LYS A 116 19.34 4.69 4.84
C LYS A 116 17.99 4.24 4.26
N GLY A 117 17.41 3.17 4.80
CA GLY A 117 16.04 2.78 4.50
C GLY A 117 15.02 3.75 5.09
N ARG A 118 13.94 4.01 4.35
CA ARG A 118 12.80 4.79 4.84
C ARG A 118 11.82 3.88 5.58
N ILE A 119 11.39 4.26 6.78
CA ILE A 119 10.33 3.58 7.51
C ILE A 119 9.03 4.36 7.33
N ASP A 120 8.06 3.74 6.67
CA ASP A 120 6.71 4.28 6.51
C ASP A 120 5.74 3.57 7.46
N ILE A 121 4.64 4.24 7.80
CA ILE A 121 3.70 3.70 8.79
C ILE A 121 2.25 3.66 8.30
N THR A 122 1.48 2.72 8.80
CA THR A 122 0.01 2.85 8.83
C THR A 122 -0.42 3.43 10.17
N LEU A 123 -1.19 4.51 10.17
CA LEU A 123 -1.76 5.08 11.37
C LEU A 123 -2.84 4.15 11.94
N TYR A 124 -2.80 3.94 13.26
CA TYR A 124 -3.80 3.16 13.97
C TYR A 124 -4.20 3.84 15.28
N PRO A 125 -5.38 4.47 15.36
CA PRO A 125 -5.83 5.22 16.54
C PRO A 125 -5.71 4.46 17.86
N VAL A 126 -6.04 3.17 17.87
CA VAL A 126 -6.01 2.33 19.09
C VAL A 126 -4.60 2.12 19.67
N ALA A 127 -3.57 2.22 18.84
CA ALA A 127 -2.16 2.07 19.24
C ALA A 127 -1.42 3.43 19.28
N TRP A 128 -2.10 4.51 18.93
CA TRP A 128 -1.49 5.81 18.67
C TRP A 128 -0.74 6.35 19.90
N GLU A 129 -1.45 6.60 21.00
CA GLU A 129 -0.86 7.27 22.16
C GLU A 129 0.21 6.43 22.87
N LYS A 130 0.00 5.12 22.99
CA LYS A 130 0.87 4.24 23.78
C LYS A 130 2.08 3.74 22.99
N GLN A 131 1.93 3.47 21.70
CA GLN A 131 2.99 2.84 20.89
C GLN A 131 3.45 3.75 19.74
N GLN A 132 2.56 4.13 18.82
CA GLN A 132 2.99 4.75 17.56
C GLN A 132 3.58 6.15 17.76
N LYS A 133 2.89 7.04 18.49
CA LYS A 133 3.29 8.44 18.67
C LYS A 133 4.68 8.59 19.32
N PRO A 134 5.02 7.90 20.44
CA PRO A 134 6.37 7.96 21.00
C PRO A 134 7.46 7.46 20.06
N LEU A 135 7.20 6.37 19.32
CA LEU A 135 8.17 5.79 18.39
C LEU A 135 8.33 6.62 17.12
N LEU A 136 7.24 7.22 16.62
CA LEU A 136 7.28 8.11 15.46
C LEU A 136 8.15 9.34 15.75
N ARG A 137 8.05 9.94 16.94
CA ARG A 137 8.96 11.02 17.37
C ARG A 137 10.44 10.61 17.33
N LYS A 138 10.76 9.32 17.52
CA LYS A 138 12.13 8.82 17.43
C LYS A 138 12.55 8.59 15.99
N ILE A 139 11.68 8.01 15.16
CA ILE A 139 11.90 7.84 13.71
C ILE A 139 12.21 9.18 13.06
N LEU A 140 11.44 10.23 13.36
CA LEU A 140 11.62 11.58 12.81
C LEU A 140 12.92 12.28 13.21
N LYS A 141 13.64 11.77 14.23
CA LYS A 141 14.99 12.24 14.57
C LYS A 141 16.09 11.58 13.71
N ILE A 142 15.76 10.50 13.02
CA ILE A 142 16.71 9.65 12.30
C ILE A 142 16.52 9.77 10.78
N GLN A 143 15.27 9.83 10.31
CA GLN A 143 14.95 9.98 8.89
C GLN A 143 14.23 11.31 8.63
N ASN A 144 14.43 11.85 7.42
CA ASN A 144 13.81 13.10 6.96
C ASN A 144 12.77 12.87 5.85
N LYS A 145 12.28 11.65 5.69
CA LYS A 145 11.18 11.31 4.78
C LYS A 145 10.20 10.42 5.51
N LEU A 146 8.91 10.60 5.33
CA LEU A 146 7.88 9.75 5.96
C LEU A 146 6.65 9.69 5.08
N LEU A 147 6.15 8.49 4.83
CA LEU A 147 4.80 8.28 4.31
C LEU A 147 3.91 7.68 5.41
N ILE A 148 2.74 8.28 5.63
CA ILE A 148 1.70 7.76 6.52
C ILE A 148 0.51 7.30 5.70
N ASN A 149 0.21 6.00 5.79
CA ASN A 149 -1.02 5.40 5.32
C ASN A 149 -2.13 5.58 6.37
N ILE A 150 -3.27 6.12 5.98
CA ILE A 150 -4.48 6.20 6.80
C ILE A 150 -5.51 5.23 6.24
N VAL A 151 -5.82 4.18 6.98
CA VAL A 151 -6.89 3.25 6.62
C VAL A 151 -8.16 3.67 7.35
N PHE A 152 -9.26 3.95 6.64
CA PHE A 152 -10.46 4.51 7.26
C PHE A 152 -11.77 3.83 6.84
N ASP A 153 -12.66 3.58 7.79
CA ASP A 153 -13.97 2.93 7.53
C ASP A 153 -15.08 3.92 7.16
N SER A 154 -14.91 5.18 7.57
CA SER A 154 -15.91 6.24 7.42
C SER A 154 -15.24 7.60 7.39
N LEU A 155 -15.96 8.63 6.92
CA LEU A 155 -15.44 9.99 6.94
C LEU A 155 -15.22 10.52 8.37
N VAL A 156 -15.98 10.04 9.36
CA VAL A 156 -15.78 10.38 10.77
C VAL A 156 -14.46 9.80 11.28
N ASP A 157 -14.18 8.54 10.93
CA ASP A 157 -12.92 7.88 11.26
C ASP A 157 -11.73 8.59 10.59
N LEU A 158 -11.83 8.87 9.29
CA LEU A 158 -10.83 9.63 8.55
C LEU A 158 -10.56 11.00 9.19
N LYS A 159 -11.61 11.75 9.54
CA LYS A 159 -11.50 13.04 10.22
C LYS A 159 -10.70 12.92 11.53
N ASN A 160 -11.07 11.96 12.38
CA ASN A 160 -10.41 11.75 13.66
C ASN A 160 -8.94 11.35 13.47
N GLN A 161 -8.64 10.50 12.49
CA GLN A 161 -7.28 10.09 12.16
C GLN A 161 -6.42 11.26 11.67
N ILE A 162 -6.94 12.12 10.78
CA ILE A 162 -6.22 13.32 10.34
C ILE A 162 -6.01 14.28 11.52
N GLN A 163 -7.01 14.43 12.41
CA GLN A 163 -6.88 15.27 13.61
C GLN A 163 -5.72 14.82 14.51
N LEU A 164 -5.51 13.51 14.70
CA LEU A 164 -4.35 12.99 15.44
C LEU A 164 -3.02 13.44 14.83
N LEU A 165 -2.93 13.46 13.50
CA LEU A 165 -1.73 13.93 12.79
C LEU A 165 -1.58 15.45 12.88
N VAL A 166 -2.67 16.21 12.78
CA VAL A 166 -2.65 17.67 13.00
C VAL A 166 -2.06 17.99 14.36
N GLU A 167 -2.60 17.39 15.43
CA GLU A 167 -2.12 17.59 16.81
C GLU A 167 -0.65 17.17 16.97
N PHE A 168 -0.23 16.10 16.30
CA PHE A 168 1.16 15.63 16.35
C PHE A 168 2.15 16.64 15.78
N PHE A 169 1.82 17.23 14.64
CA PHE A 169 2.71 18.14 13.92
C PHE A 169 2.62 19.59 14.44
N GLU A 170 1.63 19.94 15.27
CA GLU A 170 1.52 21.28 15.86
C GLU A 170 2.69 21.65 16.78
N GLU A 171 3.37 20.64 17.33
CA GLU A 171 4.48 20.83 18.27
C GLU A 171 5.84 21.14 17.61
N GLY A 172 5.91 21.28 16.27
CA GLY A 172 7.18 21.42 15.54
C GLY A 172 7.17 22.41 14.37
N ASP A 173 8.36 22.63 13.80
CA ASP A 173 8.57 23.44 12.59
C ASP A 173 8.14 22.64 11.35
N THR A 174 6.82 22.48 11.20
CA THR A 174 6.20 21.65 10.16
C THR A 174 5.01 22.35 9.50
N LEU A 175 5.13 23.67 9.32
CA LEU A 175 4.04 24.54 8.88
C LEU A 175 3.38 24.03 7.58
N GLU A 176 4.16 23.67 6.57
CA GLU A 176 3.66 23.20 5.28
C GLU A 176 2.93 21.85 5.40
N ILE A 177 3.31 21.02 6.37
CA ILE A 177 2.66 19.73 6.65
C ILE A 177 1.35 19.98 7.37
N LEU A 178 1.35 20.88 8.35
CA LEU A 178 0.15 21.31 9.04
C LEU A 178 -0.86 21.93 8.09
N THR A 179 -0.42 22.74 7.12
CA THR A 179 -1.30 23.30 6.08
C THR A 179 -1.97 22.18 5.30
N LEU A 180 -1.20 21.18 4.85
CA LEU A 180 -1.74 20.03 4.12
C LEU A 180 -2.77 19.27 4.96
N LEU A 181 -2.41 18.91 6.20
CA LEU A 181 -3.28 18.14 7.09
C LEU A 181 -4.54 18.91 7.50
N LYS A 182 -4.44 20.24 7.69
CA LYS A 182 -5.59 21.10 8.00
C LYS A 182 -6.54 21.25 6.80
N ASP A 183 -6.04 21.29 5.57
CA ASP A 183 -6.90 21.26 4.37
C ASP A 183 -7.64 19.92 4.26
N TYR A 184 -6.94 18.80 4.44
CA TYR A 184 -7.54 17.46 4.52
C TYR A 184 -8.63 17.41 5.60
N HIS A 185 -8.31 17.84 6.83
CA HIS A 185 -9.24 17.82 7.95
C HIS A 185 -10.47 18.70 7.69
N GLY A 186 -10.29 19.92 7.18
CA GLY A 186 -11.38 20.85 6.90
C GLY A 186 -12.35 20.32 5.84
N ARG A 187 -11.83 19.75 4.75
CA ARG A 187 -12.66 19.15 3.69
C ARG A 187 -13.44 17.94 4.17
N VAL A 188 -12.79 17.04 4.92
CA VAL A 188 -13.47 15.86 5.48
C VAL A 188 -14.50 16.28 6.53
N ALA A 189 -14.20 17.28 7.37
CA ALA A 189 -15.15 17.81 8.35
C ALA A 189 -16.41 18.38 7.68
N ASP A 190 -16.25 19.13 6.58
CA ASP A 190 -17.38 19.64 5.80
C ASP A 190 -18.24 18.52 5.21
N LEU A 191 -17.63 17.45 4.70
CA LEU A 191 -18.36 16.29 4.19
C LEU A 191 -19.13 15.56 5.29
N VAL A 192 -18.53 15.39 6.46
CA VAL A 192 -19.19 14.77 7.62
C VAL A 192 -20.43 15.58 8.04
N GLU A 193 -20.37 16.91 7.97
CA GLU A 193 -21.46 17.80 8.38
C GLU A 193 -22.57 17.88 7.33
N HIS A 194 -22.21 18.01 6.05
CA HIS A 194 -23.15 18.37 4.98
C HIS A 194 -23.52 17.22 4.03
N GLN A 195 -22.83 16.07 4.08
CA GLN A 195 -23.00 14.95 3.14
C GLN A 195 -23.16 13.61 3.86
N PRO A 196 -24.22 13.42 4.68
CA PRO A 196 -24.42 12.18 5.43
C PRO A 196 -24.60 10.94 4.55
N GLY A 197 -24.98 11.12 3.28
CA GLY A 197 -25.11 10.04 2.28
C GLY A 197 -23.78 9.46 1.80
N CYS A 198 -22.64 10.12 2.08
CA CYS A 198 -21.29 9.66 1.71
C CYS A 198 -21.16 9.26 0.23
N GLU A 199 -21.73 10.05 -0.68
CA GLU A 199 -21.65 9.79 -2.11
C GLU A 199 -20.21 9.94 -2.63
N GLU A 200 -19.71 8.91 -3.33
CA GLU A 200 -18.33 8.87 -3.82
C GLU A 200 -18.00 10.04 -4.75
N ALA A 201 -18.91 10.42 -5.65
CA ALA A 201 -18.71 11.55 -6.56
C ALA A 201 -18.56 12.88 -5.80
N VAL A 202 -19.29 13.05 -4.69
CA VAL A 202 -19.23 14.27 -3.87
C VAL A 202 -17.96 14.32 -3.05
N TYR A 203 -17.60 13.20 -2.40
CA TYR A 203 -16.28 13.05 -1.76
C TYR A 203 -15.18 13.35 -2.79
N THR A 204 -15.31 12.80 -4.00
CA THR A 204 -14.35 12.94 -5.11
C THR A 204 -14.07 14.39 -5.45
N ASN A 205 -15.14 15.11 -5.77
CA ASN A 205 -15.08 16.51 -6.12
C ASN A 205 -14.54 17.37 -4.96
N LYS A 206 -14.87 17.03 -3.70
CA LYS A 206 -14.41 17.81 -2.54
C LYS A 206 -12.91 17.66 -2.28
N MET A 207 -12.36 16.47 -2.49
CA MET A 207 -10.93 16.19 -2.31
C MET A 207 -10.10 16.49 -3.55
N GLU A 208 -10.70 17.04 -4.60
CA GLU A 208 -9.99 17.44 -5.81
C GLU A 208 -8.88 18.47 -5.50
N ASP A 209 -7.76 18.37 -6.21
CA ASP A 209 -6.60 19.28 -6.10
C ASP A 209 -5.91 19.32 -4.73
N ILE A 210 -6.24 18.44 -3.79
CA ILE A 210 -5.44 18.28 -2.58
C ILE A 210 -4.16 17.52 -2.93
N GLY A 211 -3.02 18.08 -2.54
CA GLY A 211 -1.73 17.39 -2.67
C GLY A 211 -1.66 16.17 -1.76
N THR A 212 -0.76 15.23 -2.04
CA THR A 212 -0.49 14.06 -1.17
C THR A 212 0.90 14.11 -0.53
N PHE A 213 1.71 15.09 -0.93
CA PHE A 213 3.03 15.33 -0.39
C PHE A 213 3.18 16.80 0.03
N SER A 214 3.94 17.02 1.09
CA SER A 214 4.37 18.33 1.53
C SER A 214 5.83 18.26 1.98
N GLN A 215 6.53 19.38 1.87
CA GLN A 215 7.91 19.50 2.30
C GLN A 215 8.03 20.69 3.26
N SER A 216 8.63 20.45 4.42
CA SER A 216 8.95 21.48 5.40
C SER A 216 10.44 21.41 5.72
N GLY A 217 11.19 22.41 5.27
CA GLY A 217 12.65 22.35 5.25
C GLY A 217 13.18 21.14 4.47
N ASP A 218 14.02 20.33 5.12
CA ASP A 218 14.58 19.09 4.56
C ASP A 218 13.67 17.86 4.79
N PHE A 219 12.53 18.03 5.47
CA PHE A 219 11.61 16.94 5.78
C PHE A 219 10.52 16.82 4.71
N VAL A 220 10.43 15.63 4.10
CA VAL A 220 9.39 15.30 3.11
C VAL A 220 8.35 14.39 3.75
N PHE A 221 7.10 14.85 3.75
CA PHE A 221 5.95 14.14 4.29
C PHE A 221 5.01 13.71 3.16
N GLY A 222 4.57 12.47 3.19
CA GLY A 222 3.52 11.93 2.33
C GLY A 222 2.35 11.41 3.17
N ILE A 223 1.14 11.63 2.67
CA ILE A 223 -0.08 11.05 3.23
C ILE A 223 -0.79 10.27 2.13
N ASN A 224 -1.19 9.05 2.46
CA ASN A 224 -1.95 8.19 1.57
C ASN A 224 -3.22 7.73 2.29
N LEU A 225 -4.37 7.96 1.68
CA LEU A 225 -5.66 7.61 2.25
C LEU A 225 -6.15 6.32 1.61
N LEU A 226 -6.55 5.35 2.42
CA LEU A 226 -6.99 4.03 1.99
C LEU A 226 -8.36 3.75 2.63
N PRO A 227 -9.47 3.76 1.88
CA PRO A 227 -10.74 3.34 2.45
C PRO A 227 -10.64 1.88 2.87
N SER A 228 -11.19 1.53 4.03
CA SER A 228 -11.21 0.15 4.49
C SER A 228 -12.19 -0.67 3.65
N PHE A 229 -11.82 -1.91 3.39
CA PHE A 229 -12.51 -2.72 2.40
C PHE A 229 -13.33 -3.80 3.10
N LYS A 230 -14.66 -3.65 3.14
CA LYS A 230 -15.54 -4.78 3.45
C LYS A 230 -15.56 -5.74 2.28
N MET A 231 -15.34 -7.02 2.56
CA MET A 231 -15.51 -8.11 1.58
C MET A 231 -16.88 -8.76 1.77
N ASP A 232 -17.52 -9.14 0.67
CA ASP A 232 -18.72 -9.98 0.73
C ASP A 232 -18.35 -11.44 1.10
N ASP A 233 -19.36 -12.25 1.42
CA ASP A 233 -19.19 -13.65 1.82
C ASP A 233 -18.53 -14.55 0.75
N ARG A 234 -18.29 -14.03 -0.46
CA ARG A 234 -17.59 -14.71 -1.55
C ARG A 234 -16.17 -14.18 -1.77
N GLY A 235 -15.69 -13.30 -0.88
CA GLY A 235 -14.41 -12.61 -1.00
C GLY A 235 -14.39 -11.58 -2.14
N ARG A 236 -15.56 -11.13 -2.60
CA ARG A 236 -15.69 -10.13 -3.66
C ARG A 236 -15.88 -8.76 -3.04
N ARG A 237 -15.47 -7.75 -3.80
CA ARG A 237 -15.48 -6.35 -3.39
C ARG A 237 -16.52 -5.57 -4.18
N ALA A 238 -17.21 -4.66 -3.51
CA ALA A 238 -17.68 -3.45 -4.18
C ALA A 238 -16.47 -2.50 -4.25
N LEU A 239 -16.14 -2.00 -5.44
CA LEU A 239 -15.16 -0.92 -5.57
C LEU A 239 -15.76 0.33 -4.94
N THR A 240 -15.34 0.67 -3.74
CA THR A 240 -15.52 2.02 -3.20
C THR A 240 -14.12 2.50 -2.85
N SER A 241 -13.48 3.20 -3.79
CA SER A 241 -12.17 3.82 -3.58
C SER A 241 -12.28 5.34 -3.75
N ASN A 242 -11.28 6.04 -3.24
CA ASN A 242 -11.26 7.49 -3.08
C ASN A 242 -11.60 8.34 -4.33
N PRO A 243 -11.89 9.63 -4.09
CA PRO A 243 -11.65 10.76 -4.95
C PRO A 243 -10.53 10.60 -5.95
N PHE A 244 -10.93 10.45 -7.19
CA PHE A 244 -10.05 10.63 -8.32
C PHE A 244 -9.72 12.12 -8.51
N PRO A 245 -8.46 12.55 -8.49
CA PRO A 245 -8.09 13.91 -8.91
C PRO A 245 -8.38 14.13 -10.41
N LYS A 246 -8.84 15.34 -10.79
CA LYS A 246 -9.10 15.71 -12.19
C LYS A 246 -7.85 16.06 -13.00
N SER A 247 -6.73 16.35 -12.35
CA SER A 247 -5.44 16.39 -13.02
C SER A 247 -4.91 14.97 -13.18
N ASN A 248 -4.23 14.68 -14.30
CA ASN A 248 -3.56 13.40 -14.52
C ASN A 248 -2.53 13.18 -13.40
N TYR A 249 -2.95 12.60 -12.29
CA TYR A 249 -2.04 11.96 -11.38
C TYR A 249 -1.49 10.77 -12.15
N LEU A 250 -0.19 10.84 -12.44
CA LEU A 250 0.67 9.74 -12.89
C LEU A 250 0.85 8.71 -11.76
N LEU A 251 -0.25 8.34 -11.10
CA LEU A 251 -0.38 7.08 -10.39
C LEU A 251 -1.41 6.29 -11.17
N GLU A 252 -0.90 5.65 -12.21
CA GLU A 252 -1.53 4.63 -13.03
C GLU A 252 -1.70 3.34 -12.19
N CYS A 253 -2.24 3.46 -10.97
CA CYS A 253 -2.94 2.32 -10.37
C CYS A 253 -4.32 2.20 -11.02
N VAL A 254 -4.25 1.89 -12.30
CA VAL A 254 -5.30 1.22 -13.00
C VAL A 254 -4.56 0.22 -13.89
N ALA A 255 -4.78 -1.05 -13.61
CA ALA A 255 -4.96 -2.05 -14.67
C ALA A 255 -6.11 -1.64 -15.63
N ALA A 256 -6.39 -0.34 -15.83
CA ALA A 256 -7.27 0.27 -16.80
C ALA A 256 -6.60 1.17 -17.85
N ARG A 257 -5.26 1.30 -17.87
CA ARG A 257 -4.55 2.01 -18.95
C ARG A 257 -3.35 1.28 -19.55
N GLY A 258 -3.14 0.00 -19.21
CA GLY A 258 -2.12 -0.83 -19.86
C GLY A 258 -0.68 -0.58 -19.39
N SER A 259 -0.49 0.26 -18.39
CA SER A 259 0.73 0.38 -17.59
C SER A 259 0.52 -0.22 -16.19
N ILE A 260 1.59 -0.81 -15.65
CA ILE A 260 1.60 -1.44 -14.33
C ILE A 260 2.48 -0.54 -13.48
N ASP A 261 1.90 0.40 -12.73
CA ASP A 261 2.69 1.31 -11.89
C ASP A 261 3.08 0.72 -10.53
N THR A 262 2.36 -0.31 -10.08
CA THR A 262 2.72 -1.08 -8.91
C THR A 262 2.50 -2.57 -9.17
N MET A 263 3.45 -3.39 -8.73
CA MET A 263 3.35 -4.85 -8.77
C MET A 263 3.59 -5.41 -7.38
N THR A 264 2.67 -6.25 -6.92
CA THR A 264 2.78 -6.94 -5.64
C THR A 264 3.42 -8.31 -5.85
N VAL A 265 4.43 -8.62 -5.04
CA VAL A 265 5.09 -9.93 -4.94
C VAL A 265 4.67 -10.56 -3.62
N GLN A 266 3.93 -11.66 -3.66
CA GLN A 266 3.59 -12.42 -2.45
C GLN A 266 4.81 -13.21 -1.93
N GLN A 267 4.75 -13.67 -0.68
CA GLN A 267 5.82 -14.43 -0.02
C GLN A 267 6.22 -15.69 -0.81
N ASN A 268 5.24 -16.33 -1.45
CA ASN A 268 5.43 -17.50 -2.31
C ASN A 268 5.97 -17.15 -3.72
N GLY A 269 6.25 -15.88 -3.99
CA GLY A 269 6.74 -15.34 -5.26
C GLY A 269 5.66 -14.95 -6.27
N ALA A 270 4.37 -15.20 -6.02
CA ALA A 270 3.32 -14.88 -6.98
C ALA A 270 3.24 -13.37 -7.26
N LEU A 271 3.15 -13.02 -8.55
CA LEU A 271 3.07 -11.64 -9.03
C LEU A 271 1.62 -11.26 -9.34
N THR A 272 1.15 -10.16 -8.73
CA THR A 272 -0.20 -9.64 -8.91
C THR A 272 -0.19 -8.13 -9.18
N PRO A 273 -1.03 -7.62 -10.10
CA PRO A 273 -0.99 -6.23 -10.55
C PRO A 273 -1.65 -5.25 -9.57
N CYS A 274 -2.09 -5.73 -8.40
CA CYS A 274 -3.01 -5.00 -7.56
C CYS A 274 -2.24 -4.28 -6.44
N CYS A 275 -2.30 -2.94 -6.47
CA CYS A 275 -1.78 -2.06 -5.43
C CYS A 275 -2.48 -2.40 -4.11
N ASP A 276 -1.70 -2.70 -3.07
CA ASP A 276 -2.17 -2.77 -1.67
C ASP A 276 -3.24 -3.80 -1.36
N VAL A 277 -3.42 -4.88 -2.14
CA VAL A 277 -4.57 -5.76 -1.91
C VAL A 277 -4.20 -7.22 -2.07
N GLY A 278 -3.80 -7.83 -0.95
CA GLY A 278 -3.58 -9.27 -0.88
C GLY A 278 -4.79 -10.07 -1.35
N ASN A 279 -6.03 -9.57 -1.17
CA ASN A 279 -7.22 -10.31 -1.56
C ASN A 279 -7.91 -9.75 -2.78
N LEU A 280 -7.44 -10.16 -3.94
CA LEU A 280 -8.37 -10.41 -5.02
C LEU A 280 -7.82 -11.65 -5.70
N LYS A 281 -8.71 -12.51 -6.19
CA LYS A 281 -8.44 -13.39 -7.32
C LYS A 281 -8.18 -12.50 -8.56
N CYS A 282 -7.26 -11.54 -8.43
CA CYS A 282 -6.90 -10.52 -9.39
C CYS A 282 -6.33 -11.29 -10.57
N LEU A 283 -7.18 -11.43 -11.58
CA LEU A 283 -6.72 -11.84 -12.88
C LEU A 283 -6.41 -10.57 -13.66
N PRO A 284 -5.36 -10.61 -14.49
CA PRO A 284 -4.50 -11.77 -14.77
C PRO A 284 -3.33 -11.94 -13.79
N THR A 285 -2.81 -13.16 -13.69
CA THR A 285 -1.58 -13.49 -12.94
C THR A 285 -0.34 -13.20 -13.79
N PHE A 286 0.74 -12.72 -13.16
CA PHE A 286 1.96 -12.28 -13.87
C PHE A 286 3.13 -13.26 -13.74
N GLY A 287 2.86 -14.46 -13.24
CA GLY A 287 3.84 -15.51 -12.97
C GLY A 287 4.31 -15.50 -11.52
N ASN A 288 5.44 -16.15 -11.26
CA ASN A 288 6.00 -16.37 -9.94
C ASN A 288 7.52 -16.12 -9.92
N LEU A 289 7.96 -15.13 -9.14
CA LEU A 289 9.37 -14.77 -9.00
C LEU A 289 10.24 -15.87 -8.39
N LEU A 290 9.71 -16.82 -7.63
CA LEU A 290 10.52 -17.93 -7.11
C LEU A 290 10.64 -19.06 -8.12
N GLN A 291 9.59 -19.35 -8.89
CA GLN A 291 9.49 -20.55 -9.72
C GLN A 291 9.83 -20.31 -11.19
N ASP A 292 9.34 -19.21 -11.78
CA ASP A 292 9.41 -19.01 -13.22
C ASP A 292 10.79 -18.48 -13.65
N ALA A 293 11.20 -18.87 -14.85
CA ALA A 293 12.37 -18.29 -15.52
C ALA A 293 12.05 -16.86 -16.01
N PRO A 294 13.05 -15.95 -16.10
CA PRO A 294 12.85 -14.58 -16.57
C PRO A 294 12.11 -14.47 -17.92
N GLU A 295 12.41 -15.37 -18.86
CA GLU A 295 11.78 -15.40 -20.19
C GLU A 295 10.30 -15.77 -20.10
N SER A 296 9.97 -16.73 -19.23
CA SER A 296 8.58 -17.12 -18.96
C SER A 296 7.79 -15.99 -18.31
N LEU A 297 8.42 -15.26 -17.38
CA LEU A 297 7.83 -14.07 -16.75
C LEU A 297 7.52 -13.02 -17.82
N MET A 298 8.50 -12.63 -18.65
CA MET A 298 8.29 -11.64 -19.71
C MET A 298 7.16 -12.03 -20.67
N ALA A 299 7.08 -13.31 -21.07
CA ALA A 299 5.99 -13.81 -21.90
C ALA A 299 4.63 -13.70 -21.19
N GLN A 300 4.57 -14.06 -19.90
CA GLN A 300 3.36 -13.96 -19.09
C GLN A 300 2.90 -12.50 -18.91
N PHE A 301 3.84 -11.57 -18.74
CA PHE A 301 3.54 -10.13 -18.69
C PHE A 301 2.81 -9.66 -19.95
N GLU A 302 3.24 -10.09 -21.14
CA GLU A 302 2.59 -9.69 -22.38
C GLU A 302 1.18 -10.31 -22.54
N VAL A 303 1.02 -11.59 -22.16
CA VAL A 303 -0.30 -12.26 -22.14
C VAL A 303 -1.25 -11.53 -21.19
N SER A 304 -0.78 -11.23 -19.99
CA SER A 304 -1.54 -10.54 -18.95
C SER A 304 -1.88 -9.10 -19.34
N ARG A 305 -0.94 -8.37 -19.96
CA ARG A 305 -1.18 -7.01 -20.47
C ARG A 305 -2.30 -6.99 -21.52
N ARG A 306 -2.33 -7.97 -22.44
CA ARG A 306 -3.41 -8.09 -23.44
C ARG A 306 -4.75 -8.42 -22.80
N LYS A 307 -4.76 -9.32 -21.81
CA LYS A 307 -5.98 -9.68 -21.07
C LYS A 307 -6.54 -8.47 -20.31
N ILE A 308 -5.66 -7.68 -19.67
CA ILE A 308 -6.04 -6.40 -19.06
C ILE A 308 -6.65 -5.48 -20.12
N ALA A 309 -5.94 -5.20 -21.22
CA ALA A 309 -6.44 -4.32 -22.29
C ALA A 309 -7.84 -4.73 -22.79
N SER A 310 -8.07 -6.02 -22.98
CA SER A 310 -9.38 -6.57 -23.37
C SER A 310 -10.47 -6.31 -22.33
N GLY A 311 -10.21 -6.65 -21.06
CA GLY A 311 -11.18 -6.43 -19.98
C GLY A 311 -11.55 -4.96 -19.78
N ILE A 312 -10.57 -4.06 -19.94
CA ILE A 312 -10.80 -2.60 -19.90
C ILE A 312 -11.74 -2.15 -21.02
N ALA A 313 -11.47 -2.58 -22.24
CA ALA A 313 -12.28 -2.20 -23.40
C ALA A 313 -13.73 -2.69 -23.21
N LYS A 314 -13.92 -3.89 -22.68
CA LYS A 314 -15.25 -4.43 -22.35
C LYS A 314 -15.93 -3.66 -21.22
N ASN A 315 -15.21 -3.26 -20.17
CA ASN A 315 -15.77 -2.43 -19.11
C ASN A 315 -16.22 -1.05 -19.63
N ARG A 316 -15.46 -0.43 -20.53
CA ARG A 316 -15.88 0.82 -21.19
C ARG A 316 -17.14 0.63 -22.02
N HIS A 317 -17.20 -0.46 -22.79
CA HIS A 317 -18.39 -0.81 -23.55
C HIS A 317 -19.60 -1.04 -22.63
N ASN A 318 -19.44 -1.73 -21.50
CA ASN A 318 -20.52 -1.93 -20.53
C ASN A 318 -21.02 -0.59 -19.97
N LEU A 319 -20.13 0.33 -19.62
CA LEU A 319 -20.49 1.68 -19.14
C LEU A 319 -21.31 2.46 -20.19
N GLU A 320 -20.85 2.49 -21.44
CA GLU A 320 -21.54 3.19 -22.55
C GLU A 320 -22.95 2.62 -22.83
N ASN A 321 -23.19 1.37 -22.46
CA ASN A 321 -24.45 0.66 -22.69
C ASN A 321 -25.31 0.50 -21.43
N GLN A 322 -25.09 1.33 -20.39
CA GLN A 322 -25.84 1.29 -19.12
C GLN A 322 -25.79 -0.06 -18.40
N ARG A 323 -24.69 -0.79 -18.58
CA ARG A 323 -24.39 -2.10 -17.96
C ARG A 323 -23.22 -2.01 -16.98
N ALA A 324 -23.02 -0.85 -16.37
CA ALA A 324 -22.03 -0.67 -15.30
C ALA A 324 -22.30 -1.67 -14.16
N GLY A 325 -21.24 -2.14 -13.50
CA GLY A 325 -21.30 -3.23 -12.52
C GLY A 325 -21.25 -4.65 -13.10
N GLU A 326 -21.38 -4.85 -14.43
CA GLU A 326 -21.24 -6.18 -15.05
C GLU A 326 -19.78 -6.63 -15.15
N TRP A 327 -19.47 -7.77 -14.52
CA TRP A 327 -18.16 -8.41 -14.59
C TRP A 327 -17.82 -8.89 -16.01
N VAL A 328 -16.56 -8.67 -16.41
CA VAL A 328 -15.99 -9.20 -17.65
C VAL A 328 -15.24 -10.51 -17.38
N GLU A 329 -15.21 -11.41 -18.37
CA GLU A 329 -14.57 -12.73 -18.27
C GLU A 329 -13.05 -12.65 -18.02
N GLU A 330 -12.44 -11.52 -18.34
CA GLU A 330 -11.02 -11.25 -18.08
C GLU A 330 -10.70 -11.13 -16.60
N GLY A 331 -11.71 -11.01 -15.73
CA GLY A 331 -11.55 -10.86 -14.29
C GLY A 331 -11.12 -9.45 -13.88
N ILE A 332 -11.22 -8.48 -14.79
CA ILE A 332 -11.05 -7.05 -14.47
C ILE A 332 -12.31 -6.58 -13.73
N PRO A 333 -12.19 -5.97 -12.54
CA PRO A 333 -13.34 -5.46 -11.81
C PRO A 333 -14.18 -4.50 -12.65
N PRO A 334 -15.52 -4.58 -12.58
CA PRO A 334 -16.41 -3.71 -13.35
C PRO A 334 -16.31 -2.25 -12.87
N TYR A 335 -16.64 -1.31 -13.75
CA TYR A 335 -16.79 0.09 -13.36
C TYR A 335 -18.08 0.29 -12.56
N CYS A 336 -18.02 1.12 -11.54
CA CYS A 336 -19.18 1.49 -10.74
C CYS A 336 -20.17 2.30 -11.58
N THR A 337 -21.46 2.18 -11.22
CA THR A 337 -22.58 2.95 -11.78
C THR A 337 -22.54 4.40 -11.37
#